data_AF-A0A7C5AWA8-F1
#
_entry.id   AF-A0A7C5AWA8-F1
#
_cell.length_a   1.000
_cell.length_b   1.000
_cell.length_c   1.000
_cell.angle_alpha   90.00
_cell.angle_beta   90.00
_cell.angle_gamma   90.00
#
_symmetry.space_group_name_H-M   'P 1'
#
loop_
_entity.id
_entity.type
_entity.pdbx_description
1 polymer ?
#
loop_
_entity_poly.entity_id
_entity_poly.type
_entity_poly.pdbx_seq_one_letter_code
_entity_poly.pdbx_strand_id
1 'polypeptide(L)'
;MALLTDGTISSLEDLRGYESSIYELAATEKIDLTRKLELAQQELVIELSAKMFRDAPEDLHKVVVTPALKLWHVFHSLALVYRDGYHSQLNDRYEKKWKEYERLSKWAYDNLLKLGVGMVDTPVPKAQPPVVDLQAGESAPGTYWFRISWVGVSGAEGCPSDLKVVEVTEGLIPTVVAPTAPQGIVGWNLYASYGSETTLLQNTFPLGLTERWDMPASGLRTDGEAAGDGQSPSYYIRPERLLRRG
;
A
#
# COMPACT_ATOMS: atom_id res chain seq x y z
N MET A 1 -5.42 -6.21 0.15
CA MET A 1 -4.44 -5.56 -0.75
C MET A 1 -4.78 -4.08 -0.87
N ALA A 2 -3.76 -3.24 -1.10
CA ALA A 2 -3.95 -1.81 -1.34
C ALA A 2 -4.62 -1.55 -2.71
N LEU A 3 -5.35 -0.45 -2.83
CA LEU A 3 -5.79 0.06 -4.11
C LEU A 3 -4.63 0.71 -4.86
N LEU A 4 -4.71 0.77 -6.18
CA LEU A 4 -3.70 1.42 -7.03
C LEU A 4 -3.48 2.90 -6.67
N THR A 5 -4.48 3.53 -6.08
CA THR A 5 -4.48 4.94 -5.67
C THR A 5 -4.05 5.18 -4.22
N ASP A 6 -3.78 4.12 -3.44
CA ASP A 6 -3.48 4.21 -2.01
C ASP A 6 -2.04 4.67 -1.69
N GLY A 7 -1.22 4.89 -2.71
CA GLY A 7 0.17 5.30 -2.59
C GLY A 7 1.09 4.49 -3.49
N THR A 8 2.35 4.36 -3.10
CA THR A 8 3.36 3.63 -3.87
C THR A 8 3.08 2.13 -3.87
N ILE A 9 3.02 1.51 -5.05
CA ILE A 9 2.72 0.06 -5.22
C ILE A 9 3.76 -0.84 -4.54
N SER A 10 5.02 -0.41 -4.51
CA SER A 10 6.14 -1.19 -3.96
C SER A 10 7.05 -0.31 -3.13
N SER A 11 7.69 -0.93 -2.15
CA SER A 11 8.66 -0.31 -1.26
C SER A 11 10.10 -0.47 -1.78
N LEU A 12 11.03 0.29 -1.19
CA LEU A 12 12.46 0.09 -1.43
C LEU A 12 12.94 -1.31 -0.99
N GLU A 13 12.30 -1.87 0.05
CA GLU A 13 12.58 -3.23 0.50
C GLU A 13 12.15 -4.29 -0.51
N ASP A 14 11.05 -4.06 -1.24
CA ASP A 14 10.67 -4.93 -2.36
C ASP A 14 11.73 -4.91 -3.45
N LEU A 15 12.33 -3.75 -3.76
CA LEU A 15 13.45 -3.66 -4.72
C LEU A 15 14.68 -4.42 -4.22
N ARG A 16 15.05 -4.23 -2.95
CA ARG A 16 16.18 -4.92 -2.32
C ARG A 16 16.01 -6.44 -2.30
N GLY A 17 14.77 -6.92 -2.18
CA GLY A 17 14.44 -8.33 -2.25
C GLY A 17 14.87 -9.01 -3.57
N TYR A 18 14.89 -8.25 -4.68
CA TYR A 18 15.35 -8.75 -5.98
C TYR A 18 16.77 -8.30 -6.34
N GLU A 19 17.18 -7.12 -5.90
CA GLU A 19 18.51 -6.56 -6.13
C GLU A 19 19.15 -6.14 -4.81
N SER A 20 19.92 -7.03 -4.21
CA SER A 20 20.52 -6.79 -2.89
C SER A 20 21.49 -5.60 -2.87
N SER A 21 22.10 -5.26 -4.01
CA SER A 21 23.05 -4.15 -4.13
C SER A 21 22.41 -2.80 -4.48
N ILE A 22 21.07 -2.72 -4.50
CA ILE A 22 20.34 -1.56 -5.04
C ILE A 22 20.67 -0.24 -4.31
N TYR A 23 20.86 -0.28 -3.00
CA TYR A 23 21.17 0.92 -2.21
C TYR A 23 22.60 1.43 -2.48
N GLU A 24 23.57 0.53 -2.62
CA GLU A 24 24.95 0.88 -2.94
C GLU A 24 25.07 1.48 -4.34
N LEU A 25 24.36 0.87 -5.30
CA LEU A 25 24.25 1.39 -6.66
C LEU A 25 23.64 2.79 -6.67
N ALA A 26 22.49 2.95 -6.01
CA ALA A 26 21.79 4.23 -5.94
C ALA A 26 22.65 5.33 -5.31
N ALA A 27 23.38 5.03 -4.23
CA ALA A 27 24.28 5.98 -3.60
C ALA A 27 25.45 6.37 -4.51
N THR A 28 26.05 5.39 -5.20
CA THR A 28 27.20 5.59 -6.08
C THR A 28 26.83 6.42 -7.32
N GLU A 29 25.71 6.07 -7.96
CA GLU A 29 25.24 6.72 -9.20
C GLU A 29 24.33 7.92 -8.92
N LYS A 30 24.10 8.26 -7.65
CA LYS A 30 23.21 9.35 -7.19
C LYS A 30 21.78 9.23 -7.75
N ILE A 31 21.25 8.02 -7.77
CA ILE A 31 19.90 7.71 -8.24
C ILE A 31 18.92 7.81 -7.06
N ASP A 32 17.88 8.61 -7.24
CA ASP A 32 16.75 8.64 -6.31
C ASP A 32 15.81 7.44 -6.56
N LEU A 33 15.90 6.43 -5.71
CA LEU A 33 15.08 5.21 -5.82
C LEU A 33 13.59 5.47 -5.58
N THR A 34 13.25 6.36 -4.65
CA THR A 34 11.85 6.72 -4.37
C THR A 34 11.23 7.36 -5.60
N ARG A 35 11.95 8.29 -6.24
CA ARG A 35 11.50 8.89 -7.49
C ARG A 35 11.36 7.87 -8.62
N LYS A 36 12.21 6.83 -8.65
CA LYS A 36 12.12 5.76 -9.66
C LYS A 36 10.88 4.89 -9.49
N LEU A 37 10.50 4.57 -8.25
CA LEU A 37 9.23 3.90 -7.96
C LEU A 37 8.05 4.77 -8.44
N GLU A 38 8.03 6.07 -8.14
CA GLU A 38 6.96 6.97 -8.58
C GLU A 38 6.84 7.04 -10.11
N LEU A 39 7.97 7.15 -10.82
CA LEU A 39 7.98 7.18 -12.28
C LEU A 39 7.49 5.85 -12.87
N ALA A 40 7.93 4.72 -12.31
CA ALA A 40 7.46 3.42 -12.73
C ALA A 40 5.94 3.31 -12.57
N GLN A 41 5.40 3.71 -11.43
CA GLN A 41 3.96 3.70 -11.19
C GLN A 41 3.20 4.59 -12.19
N GLN A 42 3.71 5.77 -12.52
CA GLN A 42 3.10 6.65 -13.53
C GLN A 42 3.05 5.97 -14.90
N GLU A 43 4.15 5.36 -15.35
CA GLU A 43 4.22 4.63 -16.62
C GLU A 43 3.26 3.43 -16.63
N LEU A 44 3.17 2.69 -15.52
CA LEU A 44 2.21 1.59 -15.34
C LEU A 44 0.75 2.05 -15.43
N VAL A 45 0.40 3.15 -14.75
CA VAL A 45 -0.96 3.72 -14.78
C VAL A 45 -1.31 4.14 -16.21
N ILE A 46 -0.39 4.79 -16.94
CA ILE A 46 -0.60 5.17 -18.34
C ILE A 46 -0.86 3.93 -19.21
N GLU A 47 -0.05 2.88 -19.04
CA GLU A 47 -0.18 1.66 -19.83
C GLU A 47 -1.48 0.91 -19.54
N LEU A 48 -1.88 0.79 -18.26
CA LEU A 48 -3.17 0.21 -17.88
C LEU A 48 -4.34 1.05 -18.40
N SER A 49 -4.29 2.38 -18.26
CA SER A 49 -5.32 3.29 -18.75
C SER A 49 -5.54 3.09 -20.24
N ALA A 50 -4.46 3.09 -21.03
CA ALA A 50 -4.54 3.02 -22.49
C ALA A 50 -5.09 1.68 -23.03
N LYS A 51 -4.88 0.59 -22.29
CA LYS A 51 -5.17 -0.78 -22.74
C LYS A 51 -6.42 -1.40 -22.12
N MET A 52 -6.76 -1.05 -20.88
CA MET A 52 -7.83 -1.69 -20.11
C MET A 52 -8.95 -0.72 -19.74
N PHE A 53 -8.63 0.55 -19.54
CA PHE A 53 -9.57 1.55 -18.98
C PHE A 53 -9.77 2.76 -19.90
N ARG A 54 -9.59 2.58 -21.21
CA ARG A 54 -9.70 3.69 -22.16
C ARG A 54 -11.10 4.31 -22.16
N ASP A 55 -12.11 3.45 -22.09
CA ASP A 55 -13.51 3.85 -22.19
C ASP A 55 -14.13 4.14 -20.81
N ALA A 56 -13.41 3.82 -19.72
CA ALA A 56 -13.82 4.04 -18.33
C ALA A 56 -12.59 4.38 -17.46
N PRO A 57 -11.91 5.52 -17.71
CA PRO A 57 -10.68 5.88 -17.00
C PRO A 57 -10.89 6.06 -15.50
N GLU A 58 -12.11 6.41 -15.09
CA GLU A 58 -12.49 6.48 -13.69
C GLU A 58 -12.28 5.13 -12.98
N ASP A 59 -12.48 3.98 -13.63
CA ASP A 59 -12.41 2.67 -12.95
C ASP A 59 -11.01 2.29 -12.43
N LEU A 60 -9.96 3.07 -12.75
CA LEU A 60 -8.63 2.88 -12.18
C LEU A 60 -8.60 2.92 -10.64
N HIS A 61 -9.46 3.71 -10.00
CA HIS A 61 -9.53 3.77 -8.53
C HIS A 61 -10.07 2.47 -7.89
N LYS A 62 -10.64 1.56 -8.69
CA LYS A 62 -11.10 0.24 -8.28
C LYS A 62 -10.03 -0.84 -8.45
N VAL A 63 -8.89 -0.51 -9.04
CA VAL A 63 -7.82 -1.49 -9.28
C VAL A 63 -7.15 -1.85 -7.96
N VAL A 64 -7.09 -3.14 -7.68
CA VAL A 64 -6.38 -3.70 -6.54
C VAL A 64 -4.95 -4.07 -6.93
N VAL A 65 -3.99 -3.75 -6.07
CA VAL A 65 -2.60 -4.15 -6.23
C VAL A 65 -2.43 -5.64 -5.94
N THR A 66 -2.63 -6.46 -6.96
CA THR A 66 -2.38 -7.90 -6.91
C THR A 66 -0.88 -8.22 -6.96
N PRO A 67 -0.45 -9.45 -6.61
CA PRO A 67 0.96 -9.83 -6.68
C PRO A 67 1.57 -9.67 -8.09
N ALA A 68 0.79 -9.94 -9.14
CA ALA A 68 1.26 -9.76 -10.51
C ALA A 68 1.48 -8.27 -10.87
N LEU A 69 0.58 -7.38 -10.43
CA LEU A 69 0.75 -5.94 -10.62
C LEU A 69 1.96 -5.43 -9.82
N LYS A 70 2.13 -5.90 -8.58
CA LYS A 70 3.29 -5.55 -7.73
C LYS A 70 4.61 -5.98 -8.38
N LEU A 71 4.69 -7.21 -8.90
CA LEU A 71 5.90 -7.70 -9.60
C LEU A 71 6.24 -6.86 -10.83
N TRP A 72 5.23 -6.49 -11.62
CA TRP A 72 5.44 -5.62 -12.77
C TRP A 72 6.04 -4.28 -12.34
N HIS A 73 5.48 -3.67 -11.30
CA HIS A 73 6.00 -2.41 -10.76
C HIS A 73 7.45 -2.52 -10.26
N VAL A 74 7.78 -3.59 -9.51
CA VAL A 74 9.14 -3.84 -9.01
C VAL A 74 10.15 -3.96 -10.16
N PHE A 75 9.89 -4.84 -11.13
CA PHE A 75 10.83 -5.07 -12.23
C PHE A 75 10.95 -3.86 -13.15
N HIS A 76 9.84 -3.15 -13.38
CA HIS A 76 9.87 -1.91 -14.15
C HIS A 76 10.72 -0.84 -13.46
N SER A 77 10.59 -0.70 -12.14
CA SER A 77 11.40 0.22 -11.33
C SER A 77 12.89 -0.12 -11.42
N LEU A 78 13.26 -1.40 -11.30
CA LEU A 78 14.65 -1.84 -11.43
C LEU A 78 15.20 -1.60 -12.84
N ALA A 79 14.39 -1.81 -13.88
CA ALA A 79 14.78 -1.49 -15.25
C ALA A 79 15.09 0.01 -15.40
N LEU A 80 14.27 0.89 -14.84
CA LEU A 80 14.53 2.34 -14.86
C LEU A 80 15.81 2.74 -14.10
N VAL A 81 16.11 2.09 -12.98
CA VAL A 81 17.35 2.34 -12.21
C VAL A 81 18.58 1.95 -13.02
N TYR A 82 18.61 0.73 -13.57
CA TYR A 82 19.77 0.26 -14.32
C TYR A 82 19.94 0.94 -15.67
N ARG A 83 18.85 1.38 -16.30
CA ARG A 83 18.90 2.23 -17.50
C ARG A 83 19.66 3.53 -17.22
N ASP A 84 19.31 4.21 -16.14
CA ASP A 84 19.97 5.45 -15.74
C ASP A 84 21.44 5.21 -15.37
N GLY A 85 21.73 4.19 -14.54
CA GLY A 85 23.10 3.83 -14.20
C GLY A 85 23.96 3.50 -15.43
N TYR A 86 23.39 2.76 -16.41
CA TYR A 86 24.06 2.50 -17.68
C TYR A 86 24.36 3.79 -18.45
N HIS A 87 23.39 4.69 -18.62
CA HIS A 87 23.61 5.91 -19.38
C HIS A 87 24.51 6.93 -18.67
N SER A 88 24.73 6.81 -17.37
CA SER A 88 25.69 7.62 -16.63
C SER A 88 27.14 7.13 -16.78
N GLN A 89 27.39 5.82 -16.78
CA GLN A 89 28.75 5.24 -16.76
C GLN A 89 29.15 4.48 -18.03
N LEU A 90 28.20 4.20 -18.92
CA LEU A 90 28.32 3.28 -20.07
C LEU A 90 28.89 1.91 -19.69
N ASN A 91 28.45 1.38 -18.54
CA ASN A 91 28.93 0.12 -18.00
C ASN A 91 28.11 -1.07 -18.53
N ASP A 92 28.73 -1.95 -19.31
CA ASP A 92 28.12 -3.17 -19.86
C ASP A 92 27.41 -4.05 -18.82
N ARG A 93 27.88 -4.05 -17.56
CA ARG A 93 27.20 -4.78 -16.47
C ARG A 93 25.83 -4.20 -16.18
N TYR A 94 25.70 -2.88 -16.16
CA TYR A 94 24.42 -2.21 -15.96
C TYR A 94 23.50 -2.39 -17.17
N GLU A 95 24.05 -2.39 -18.39
CA GLU A 95 23.28 -2.69 -19.61
C GLU A 95 22.64 -4.08 -19.55
N LYS A 96 23.40 -5.10 -19.16
CA LYS A 96 22.89 -6.48 -19.03
C LYS A 96 21.80 -6.59 -17.96
N LYS A 97 21.98 -5.92 -16.83
CA LYS A 97 20.98 -5.89 -15.74
C LYS A 97 19.70 -5.15 -16.16
N TRP A 98 19.84 -4.01 -16.83
CA TRP A 98 18.72 -3.27 -17.39
C TRP A 98 17.88 -4.15 -18.33
N LYS A 99 18.52 -4.76 -19.34
CA LYS A 99 17.85 -5.67 -20.29
C LYS A 99 17.15 -6.84 -19.62
N GLU A 100 17.76 -7.41 -18.58
CA GLU A 100 17.14 -8.49 -17.81
C GLU A 100 15.89 -8.03 -17.07
N TYR A 101 15.94 -6.88 -16.40
CA TYR A 101 14.76 -6.34 -15.70
C TYR A 101 13.67 -5.86 -16.66
N GLU A 102 14.00 -5.36 -17.86
CA GLU A 102 13.00 -5.12 -18.91
C GLU A 102 12.29 -6.40 -19.33
N ARG A 103 13.04 -7.50 -19.52
CA ARG A 103 12.48 -8.81 -19.85
C ARG A 103 11.57 -9.33 -18.74
N LEU A 104 11.97 -9.19 -17.47
CA LEU A 104 11.17 -9.60 -16.31
C LEU A 104 9.94 -8.70 -16.12
N SER A 105 10.06 -7.39 -16.34
CA SER A 105 8.96 -6.44 -16.34
C SER A 105 7.92 -6.83 -17.38
N LYS A 106 8.35 -7.10 -18.62
CA LYS A 106 7.49 -7.60 -19.69
C LYS A 106 6.82 -8.92 -19.33
N TRP A 107 7.56 -9.87 -18.75
CA TRP A 107 6.99 -11.15 -18.30
C TRP A 107 5.92 -10.93 -17.23
N ALA A 108 6.16 -10.09 -16.23
CA ALA A 108 5.20 -9.82 -15.17
C ALA A 108 3.94 -9.14 -15.71
N TYR A 109 4.11 -8.19 -16.63
CA TYR A 109 3.02 -7.54 -17.35
C TYR A 109 2.18 -8.54 -18.17
N ASP A 110 2.84 -9.39 -18.97
CA ASP A 110 2.14 -10.39 -19.78
C ASP A 110 1.38 -11.40 -18.89
N ASN A 111 1.87 -11.70 -17.68
CA ASN A 111 1.14 -12.51 -16.70
C ASN A 111 -0.01 -11.77 -16.05
N LEU A 112 0.14 -10.48 -15.73
CA LEU A 112 -0.95 -9.64 -15.24
C LEU A 112 -2.11 -9.65 -16.24
N LEU A 113 -1.85 -9.49 -17.53
CA LEU A 113 -2.90 -9.55 -18.56
C LEU A 113 -3.57 -10.92 -18.68
N LYS A 114 -2.81 -12.01 -18.49
CA LYS A 114 -3.35 -13.39 -18.54
C LYS A 114 -4.22 -13.70 -17.33
N LEU A 115 -3.77 -13.34 -16.13
CA LEU A 115 -4.51 -13.54 -14.88
C LEU A 115 -5.74 -12.62 -14.83
N GLY A 116 -5.55 -11.38 -15.28
CA GLY A 116 -6.49 -10.27 -15.22
C GLY A 116 -6.08 -9.22 -14.21
N VAL A 117 -6.53 -7.98 -14.43
CA VAL A 117 -6.41 -6.89 -13.45
C VAL A 117 -7.51 -7.09 -12.42
N GLY A 118 -7.13 -7.19 -11.14
CA GLY A 118 -8.06 -7.36 -10.03
C GLY A 118 -8.79 -6.07 -9.71
N MET A 119 -10.10 -6.15 -9.51
CA MET A 119 -11.00 -5.01 -9.31
C MET A 119 -11.86 -5.21 -8.06
N VAL A 120 -12.24 -4.11 -7.41
CA VAL A 120 -13.26 -4.09 -6.35
C VAL A 120 -14.51 -3.33 -6.81
N ASP A 121 -15.67 -3.75 -6.30
CA ASP A 121 -16.94 -3.06 -6.59
C ASP A 121 -17.07 -1.75 -5.82
N THR A 122 -16.77 -1.81 -4.52
CA THR A 122 -16.83 -0.68 -3.59
C THR A 122 -15.44 -0.44 -3.01
N PRO A 123 -14.62 0.42 -3.64
CA PRO A 123 -13.27 0.70 -3.17
C PRO A 123 -13.29 1.41 -1.82
N VAL A 124 -12.48 0.91 -0.90
CA VAL A 124 -12.23 1.48 0.42
C VAL A 124 -10.75 1.90 0.45
N PRO A 125 -10.46 3.21 0.38
CA PRO A 125 -9.09 3.69 0.29
C PRO A 125 -8.30 3.40 1.56
N LYS A 126 -6.97 3.44 1.43
CA LYS A 126 -6.06 3.39 2.57
C LYS A 126 -6.41 4.50 3.57
N ALA A 127 -6.48 4.13 4.84
CA ALA A 127 -6.76 5.11 5.88
C ALA A 127 -5.59 6.05 6.13
N GLN A 128 -5.90 7.26 6.60
CA GLN A 128 -4.89 8.18 7.11
C GLN A 128 -4.56 7.80 8.56
N PRO A 129 -3.33 8.09 9.05
CA PRO A 129 -2.97 7.83 10.44
C PRO A 129 -3.98 8.48 11.41
N PRO A 130 -4.31 7.80 12.52
CA PRO A 130 -5.28 8.34 13.46
C PRO A 130 -4.76 9.60 14.16
N VAL A 131 -5.70 10.38 14.69
CA VAL A 131 -5.40 11.46 15.64
C VAL A 131 -5.41 10.85 17.04
N VAL A 132 -4.34 11.08 17.78
CA VAL A 132 -4.15 10.53 19.13
C VAL A 132 -3.87 11.67 20.08
N ASP A 133 -4.70 11.78 21.12
CA ASP A 133 -4.57 12.73 22.21
C ASP A 133 -4.32 11.99 23.53
N LEU A 134 -3.58 12.63 24.44
CA LEU A 134 -3.31 12.09 25.77
C LEU A 134 -4.22 12.77 26.80
N GLN A 135 -4.86 11.97 27.65
CA GLN A 135 -5.72 12.43 28.73
C GLN A 135 -5.26 11.88 30.07
N ALA A 136 -5.66 12.52 31.16
CA ALA A 136 -5.35 12.03 32.51
C ALA A 136 -5.96 10.64 32.72
N GLY A 137 -5.14 9.69 33.17
CA GLY A 137 -5.56 8.32 33.46
C GLY A 137 -4.35 7.42 33.71
N GLU A 138 -4.56 6.17 34.08
CA GLU A 138 -3.46 5.25 34.37
C GLU A 138 -3.20 4.31 33.19
N SER A 139 -1.96 4.35 32.67
CA SER A 139 -1.44 3.34 31.74
C SER A 139 0.06 3.15 31.89
N ALA A 140 0.57 2.08 31.27
CA ALA A 140 1.99 1.81 31.24
C ALA A 140 2.71 2.93 30.47
N PRO A 141 3.69 3.63 31.07
CA PRO A 141 4.46 4.63 30.35
C PRO A 141 5.35 3.94 29.29
N GLY A 142 5.47 4.56 28.13
CA GLY A 142 6.31 4.09 27.04
C GLY A 142 5.72 4.38 25.67
N THR A 143 6.26 3.70 24.66
CA THR A 143 5.88 3.91 23.26
C THR A 143 4.68 3.05 22.88
N TYR A 144 3.70 3.69 22.26
CA TYR A 144 2.52 3.07 21.67
C TYR A 144 2.50 3.31 20.16
N TRP A 145 2.03 2.30 19.43
CA TRP A 145 1.84 2.35 17.99
C TRP A 145 0.37 2.20 17.68
N PHE A 146 -0.16 3.10 16.86
CA PHE A 146 -1.55 3.11 16.43
C PHE A 146 -1.65 3.14 14.92
N ARG A 147 -2.63 2.46 14.36
CA ARG A 147 -3.08 2.66 12.98
C ARG A 147 -4.56 2.32 12.89
N ILE A 148 -5.21 2.81 11.83
CA ILE A 148 -6.62 2.51 11.60
C ILE A 148 -6.82 1.94 10.20
N SER A 149 -7.96 1.31 9.98
CA SER A 149 -8.47 1.01 8.65
C SER A 149 -9.90 1.53 8.54
N TRP A 150 -10.30 1.89 7.32
CA TRP A 150 -11.68 2.26 7.02
C TRP A 150 -12.53 1.01 6.77
N VAL A 151 -13.80 1.09 7.17
CA VAL A 151 -14.83 0.09 6.87
C VAL A 151 -15.90 0.73 6.00
N GLY A 152 -16.09 0.17 4.80
CA GLY A 152 -17.07 0.65 3.82
C GLY A 152 -18.49 0.16 4.08
N VAL A 153 -19.46 0.74 3.36
CA VAL A 153 -20.90 0.38 3.45
C VAL A 153 -21.20 -1.12 3.24
N SER A 154 -20.36 -1.82 2.48
CA SER A 154 -20.49 -3.26 2.20
C SER A 154 -19.86 -4.15 3.28
N GLY A 155 -19.29 -3.55 4.33
CA GLY A 155 -18.49 -4.23 5.35
C GLY A 155 -17.05 -4.53 4.93
N ALA A 156 -16.64 -4.16 3.71
CA ALA A 156 -15.27 -4.32 3.27
C ALA A 156 -14.32 -3.41 4.04
N GLU A 157 -13.13 -3.93 4.35
CA GLU A 157 -12.08 -3.20 5.05
C GLU A 157 -10.96 -2.77 4.09
N GLY A 158 -10.58 -1.50 4.19
CA GLY A 158 -9.53 -0.89 3.38
C GLY A 158 -8.12 -1.19 3.91
N CYS A 159 -7.10 -0.75 3.17
CA CYS A 159 -5.72 -0.87 3.62
C CYS A 159 -5.50 -0.03 4.90
N PRO A 160 -4.81 -0.56 5.93
CA PRO A 160 -4.55 0.20 7.14
C PRO A 160 -3.61 1.38 6.88
N SER A 161 -3.74 2.40 7.71
CA SER A 161 -2.88 3.58 7.67
C SER A 161 -1.43 3.25 7.98
N ASP A 162 -0.55 4.21 7.68
CA ASP A 162 0.79 4.20 8.27
C ASP A 162 0.71 4.31 9.80
N LEU A 163 1.75 3.83 10.47
CA LEU A 163 1.82 3.81 11.93
C LEU A 163 1.96 5.23 12.50
N LYS A 164 1.14 5.52 13.51
CA LYS A 164 1.26 6.68 14.39
C LYS A 164 1.92 6.23 15.69
N VAL A 165 3.14 6.73 15.93
CA VAL A 165 3.90 6.45 17.15
C VAL A 165 3.66 7.56 18.17
N VAL A 166 3.37 7.18 19.42
CA VAL A 166 3.07 8.10 20.51
C VAL A 166 3.81 7.65 21.77
N GLU A 167 4.52 8.58 22.39
CA GLU A 167 5.13 8.39 23.71
C GLU A 167 4.12 8.77 24.80
N VAL A 168 3.86 7.85 25.72
CA VAL A 168 2.94 8.04 26.84
C VAL A 168 3.74 8.12 28.13
N THR A 169 3.50 9.16 28.91
CA THR A 169 4.09 9.29 30.25
C THR A 169 3.14 8.75 31.32
N GLU A 170 3.68 8.49 32.51
CA GLU A 170 2.89 8.06 33.65
C GLU A 170 1.76 9.07 33.96
N GLY A 171 0.59 8.54 34.34
CA GLY A 171 -0.60 9.36 34.62
C GLY A 171 -1.34 9.87 33.39
N LEU A 172 -0.97 9.42 32.18
CA LEU A 172 -1.71 9.66 30.95
C LEU A 172 -2.22 8.37 30.29
N ILE A 173 -3.28 8.49 29.49
CA ILE A 173 -3.82 7.45 28.61
C ILE A 173 -4.03 8.00 27.19
N PRO A 174 -3.78 7.21 26.14
CA PRO A 174 -4.15 7.54 24.78
C PRO A 174 -5.66 7.48 24.54
N THR A 175 -6.14 8.45 23.77
CA THR A 175 -7.50 8.50 23.23
C THR A 175 -7.39 8.75 21.74
N VAL A 176 -8.17 8.03 20.94
CA VAL A 176 -7.97 7.93 19.50
C VAL A 176 -9.25 8.29 18.77
N VAL A 177 -9.13 9.15 17.77
CA VAL A 177 -10.22 9.46 16.82
C VAL A 177 -9.75 9.26 15.40
N ALA A 178 -10.69 8.88 14.54
CA ALA A 178 -10.43 8.80 13.12
C ALA A 178 -10.36 10.20 12.49
N PRO A 179 -9.54 10.40 11.45
CA PRO A 179 -9.55 11.63 10.67
C PRO A 179 -10.83 11.74 9.83
N THR A 180 -10.97 12.80 9.02
CA THR A 180 -12.13 12.95 8.14
C THR A 180 -12.24 11.78 7.17
N ALA A 181 -13.34 11.04 7.26
CA ALA A 181 -13.56 9.86 6.43
C ALA A 181 -13.86 10.24 4.96
N PRO A 182 -13.31 9.51 3.98
CA PRO A 182 -13.72 9.60 2.58
C PRO A 182 -15.18 9.20 2.36
N GLN A 183 -15.72 9.52 1.19
CA GLN A 183 -17.07 9.10 0.79
C GLN A 183 -17.19 7.57 0.76
N GLY A 184 -18.32 7.02 1.22
CA GLY A 184 -18.61 5.59 1.18
C GLY A 184 -18.10 4.79 2.39
N ILE A 185 -17.45 5.45 3.35
CA ILE A 185 -17.01 4.87 4.63
C ILE A 185 -18.11 5.03 5.67
N VAL A 186 -18.32 3.99 6.49
CA VAL A 186 -19.34 3.96 7.57
C VAL A 186 -18.74 3.77 8.95
N GLY A 187 -17.49 3.31 9.03
CA GLY A 187 -16.80 3.11 10.29
C GLY A 187 -15.31 2.90 10.12
N TRP A 188 -14.65 2.56 11.22
CA TRP A 188 -13.21 2.31 11.26
C TRP A 188 -12.84 1.28 12.31
N ASN A 189 -11.72 0.60 12.09
CA ASN A 189 -11.11 -0.31 13.05
C ASN A 189 -9.83 0.32 13.58
N LEU A 190 -9.59 0.18 14.89
CA LEU A 190 -8.36 0.60 15.55
C LEU A 190 -7.45 -0.60 15.76
N TYR A 191 -6.19 -0.44 15.37
CA TYR A 191 -5.12 -1.37 15.68
C TYR A 191 -4.08 -0.67 16.53
N ALA A 192 -3.70 -1.28 17.64
CA ALA A 192 -2.72 -0.73 18.55
C ALA A 192 -1.75 -1.79 19.10
N SER A 193 -0.59 -1.34 19.54
CA SER A 193 0.40 -2.15 20.26
C SER A 193 1.23 -1.29 21.20
N TYR A 194 1.82 -1.96 22.20
CA TYR A 194 2.74 -1.38 23.16
C TYR A 194 4.09 -2.10 23.02
N GLY A 195 5.18 -1.34 22.87
CA GLY A 195 6.54 -1.87 22.72
C GLY A 195 6.86 -2.64 21.43
N SER A 196 5.97 -2.63 20.42
CA SER A 196 6.14 -3.34 19.15
C SER A 196 5.42 -2.63 18.02
N GLU A 197 5.91 -2.75 16.78
CA GLU A 197 5.26 -2.25 15.57
C GLU A 197 4.10 -3.13 15.09
N THR A 198 3.99 -4.37 15.61
CA THR A 198 2.89 -5.28 15.27
C THR A 198 1.65 -4.93 16.08
N THR A 199 0.70 -4.26 15.43
CA THR A 199 -0.56 -3.78 16.02
C THR A 199 -1.68 -4.81 15.89
N LEU A 200 -2.52 -4.92 16.93
CA LEU A 200 -3.66 -5.84 17.02
C LEU A 200 -4.98 -5.07 17.14
N LEU A 201 -6.07 -5.65 16.65
CA LEU A 201 -7.41 -5.06 16.66
C LEU A 201 -7.91 -4.78 18.09
N GLN A 202 -8.37 -3.54 18.33
CA GLN A 202 -8.76 -3.07 19.66
C GLN A 202 -10.28 -2.98 19.87
N ASN A 203 -11.08 -2.94 18.80
CA ASN A 203 -12.54 -2.85 18.84
C ASN A 203 -13.19 -4.18 18.42
N THR A 204 -14.39 -4.47 18.91
CA THR A 204 -15.16 -5.70 18.57
C THR A 204 -16.06 -5.49 17.36
N PHE A 205 -16.59 -4.28 17.20
CA PHE A 205 -17.35 -3.83 16.05
C PHE A 205 -16.71 -2.55 15.51
N PRO A 206 -16.80 -2.28 14.20
CA PRO A 206 -16.31 -1.03 13.63
C PRO A 206 -16.87 0.18 14.39
N LEU A 207 -15.97 1.09 14.78
CA LEU A 207 -16.31 2.32 15.46
C LEU A 207 -16.97 3.29 14.49
N GLY A 208 -17.93 4.08 14.97
CA GLY A 208 -18.59 5.12 14.18
C GLY A 208 -17.63 6.24 13.77
N LEU A 209 -17.94 6.96 12.68
CA LEU A 209 -17.05 8.00 12.13
C LEU A 209 -16.73 9.16 13.10
N THR A 210 -17.61 9.42 14.07
CA THR A 210 -17.42 10.46 15.10
C THR A 210 -17.12 9.87 16.47
N GLU A 211 -17.00 8.54 16.55
CA GLU A 211 -16.75 7.83 17.79
C GLU A 211 -15.28 8.01 18.18
N ARG A 212 -15.04 8.10 19.49
CA ARG A 212 -13.72 8.14 20.08
C ARG A 212 -13.45 6.81 20.77
N TRP A 213 -12.27 6.25 20.53
CA TRP A 213 -11.78 5.13 21.30
C TRP A 213 -10.95 5.64 22.48
N ASP A 214 -11.30 5.17 23.67
CA ASP A 214 -10.55 5.42 24.89
C ASP A 214 -9.83 4.16 25.32
N MET A 215 -8.56 4.27 25.70
CA MET A 215 -7.84 3.10 26.17
C MET A 215 -8.50 2.52 27.43
N PRO A 216 -8.89 1.23 27.41
CA PRO A 216 -9.48 0.60 28.58
C PRO A 216 -8.49 0.58 29.75
N ALA A 217 -9.01 0.63 30.99
CA ALA A 217 -8.19 0.48 32.19
C ALA A 217 -7.49 -0.89 32.28
N SER A 218 -8.00 -1.91 31.57
CA SER A 218 -7.35 -3.21 31.42
C SER A 218 -6.15 -3.19 30.45
N GLY A 219 -5.88 -2.06 29.80
CA GLY A 219 -4.88 -1.91 28.76
C GLY A 219 -5.37 -2.35 27.38
N LEU A 220 -4.41 -2.48 26.45
CA LEU A 220 -4.66 -2.93 25.09
C LEU A 220 -5.09 -4.40 25.04
N ARG A 221 -5.97 -4.73 24.09
CA ARG A 221 -6.33 -6.09 23.77
C ARG A 221 -5.16 -6.84 23.13
N THR A 222 -4.98 -8.08 23.56
CA THR A 222 -3.94 -9.00 23.07
C THR A 222 -4.51 -10.17 22.25
N ASP A 223 -5.84 -10.29 22.19
CA ASP A 223 -6.60 -11.32 21.48
C ASP A 223 -7.08 -10.89 20.08
N GLY A 224 -6.83 -9.63 19.70
CA GLY A 224 -7.21 -9.08 18.41
C GLY A 224 -6.37 -9.64 17.26
N GLU A 225 -6.95 -9.68 16.07
CA GLU A 225 -6.21 -10.02 14.85
C GLU A 225 -5.27 -8.88 14.43
N ALA A 226 -4.18 -9.22 13.75
CA ALA A 226 -3.31 -8.22 13.13
C ALA A 226 -4.06 -7.53 11.97
N ALA A 227 -3.79 -6.24 11.73
CA ALA A 227 -4.42 -5.56 10.60
C ALA A 227 -4.06 -6.24 9.28
N GLY A 228 -5.07 -6.46 8.44
CA GLY A 228 -4.90 -7.04 7.12
C GLY A 228 -4.25 -6.08 6.13
N ASP A 229 -4.11 -6.54 4.89
CA ASP A 229 -3.47 -5.77 3.82
C ASP A 229 -4.48 -4.94 2.99
N GLY A 230 -5.73 -4.80 3.44
CA GLY A 230 -6.85 -4.16 2.71
C GLY A 230 -7.69 -5.13 1.87
N GLN A 231 -8.37 -4.64 0.84
CA GLN A 231 -9.37 -5.40 0.08
C GLN A 231 -8.77 -6.46 -0.85
N SER A 232 -9.47 -7.59 -0.99
CA SER A 232 -9.21 -8.58 -2.04
C SER A 232 -10.02 -8.25 -3.30
N PRO A 233 -9.57 -8.62 -4.51
CA PRO A 233 -10.35 -8.40 -5.73
C PRO A 233 -11.71 -9.11 -5.67
N SER A 234 -12.78 -8.39 -5.98
CA SER A 234 -14.12 -8.93 -6.20
C SER A 234 -14.21 -9.67 -7.54
N TYR A 235 -13.56 -9.13 -8.57
CA TYR A 235 -13.55 -9.69 -9.93
C TYR A 235 -12.25 -9.35 -10.66
N TYR A 236 -12.07 -9.93 -11.84
CA TYR A 236 -10.90 -9.70 -12.70
C TYR A 236 -11.33 -9.29 -14.09
N ILE A 237 -10.74 -8.22 -14.62
CA ILE A 237 -10.91 -7.83 -16.02
C ILE A 237 -9.71 -8.27 -16.85
N ARG A 238 -9.96 -8.66 -18.10
CA ARG A 238 -8.93 -9.10 -19.05
C ARG A 238 -9.10 -8.33 -20.35
N PRO A 239 -8.01 -8.04 -21.07
CA PRO A 239 -8.13 -7.38 -22.36
C PRO A 239 -8.96 -8.26 -23.29
N GLU A 240 -10.08 -7.73 -23.78
CA GLU A 240 -10.90 -8.42 -24.76
C GLU A 240 -10.09 -8.66 -26.03
N ARG A 241 -9.96 -9.91 -26.45
CA ARG A 241 -9.51 -10.23 -27.81
C ARG A 241 -10.68 -9.98 -28.76
N LEU A 242 -10.91 -8.71 -29.12
CA LEU A 242 -11.75 -8.38 -30.26
C LEU A 242 -11.06 -8.89 -31.53
N LEU A 243 -11.36 -10.14 -31.90
CA LEU A 243 -11.15 -10.61 -33.27
C LEU A 243 -12.03 -9.75 -34.16
N ARG A 244 -11.46 -8.72 -34.79
CA ARG A 244 -12.12 -8.02 -35.91
C ARG A 244 -12.36 -9.06 -37.00
N ARG A 245 -13.57 -9.61 -37.07
CA ARG A 245 -14.04 -10.29 -38.27
C ARG A 245 -14.15 -9.22 -39.35
N GLY A 246 -13.54 -9.52 -40.50
CA GLY A 246 -13.34 -8.59 -41.62
C GLY A 246 -14.63 -8.13 -42.28
#